data_AF-A0A8J2ENE5-F1
#
_entry.id   AF-A0A8J2ENE5-F1
#
_cell.length_a   1.000
_cell.length_b   1.000
_cell.length_c   1.000
_cell.angle_alpha   90.00
_cell.angle_beta   90.00
_cell.angle_gamma   90.00
#
_symmetry.space_group_name_H-M   'P 1'
#
loop_
_entity.id
_entity.type
_entity.pdbx_description
1 polymer ?
#
loop_
_entity_poly.entity_id
_entity_poly.type
_entity_poly.pdbx_seq_one_letter_code
_entity_poly.pdbx_strand_id
1 'polypeptide(L)'
;MYIHRIQVEIGWMSKSTSTSSQTIIASEKSELLITKSLSEATNFGSDLEYIPSIQMKRPKINILTPELISALDRANVSGRNAMFIIAPILTSVGINIEDTTLSYSTIQRTRMMFRKDLAQGLKNDFKTHDKYVMHWDGKILQDITGSKSVDRLPILLTAFGIEQLLGVPKMDSGTAENQISAIL
;
A
#
# COMPACT_ATOMS: atom_id res chain seq x y z
N MET A 1 -4.31 29.20 -25.46
CA MET A 1 -4.12 28.62 -24.11
C MET A 1 -5.47 28.10 -23.64
N TYR A 2 -5.76 26.82 -23.89
CA TYR A 2 -7.05 26.21 -23.58
C TYR A 2 -6.98 25.53 -22.21
N ILE A 3 -7.55 26.17 -21.19
CA ILE A 3 -7.66 25.63 -19.84
C ILE A 3 -8.81 24.63 -19.83
N HIS A 4 -8.51 23.32 -19.84
CA HIS A 4 -9.53 22.29 -19.63
C HIS A 4 -9.82 22.18 -18.13
N ARG A 5 -11.00 22.64 -17.73
CA ARG A 5 -11.51 22.61 -16.36
C ARG A 5 -12.33 21.33 -16.19
N ILE A 6 -11.79 20.32 -15.50
CA ILE A 6 -12.54 19.12 -15.12
C ILE A 6 -12.90 19.25 -13.64
N GLN A 7 -14.19 19.19 -13.34
CA GLN A 7 -14.74 19.24 -11.98
C GLN A 7 -15.17 17.83 -11.60
N VAL A 8 -14.56 17.25 -10.56
CA VAL A 8 -14.90 15.91 -10.05
C VAL A 8 -15.73 16.07 -8.79
N GLU A 9 -17.00 15.66 -8.85
CA GLU A 9 -17.92 15.61 -7.71
C GLU A 9 -17.83 14.24 -7.03
N ILE A 10 -17.51 14.21 -5.74
CA ILE A 10 -17.51 12.99 -4.91
C ILE A 10 -18.52 13.16 -3.77
N GLY A 11 -19.72 12.60 -3.95
CA GLY A 11 -20.74 12.52 -2.90
C GLY A 11 -20.39 11.45 -1.86
N TRP A 12 -20.43 11.81 -0.58
CA TRP A 12 -20.28 10.87 0.53
C TRP A 12 -21.48 10.93 1.47
N MET A 13 -21.98 9.75 1.83
CA MET A 13 -23.09 9.54 2.75
C MET A 13 -22.53 8.94 4.04
N SER A 14 -22.65 9.67 5.16
CA SER A 14 -22.15 9.24 6.47
C SER A 14 -23.24 8.52 7.27
N LYS A 15 -22.89 7.43 7.95
CA LYS A 15 -23.63 6.98 9.15
C LYS A 15 -22.64 6.70 10.29
N SER A 16 -22.94 7.32 11.42
CA SER A 16 -22.27 7.25 12.71
C SER A 16 -22.91 6.24 13.65
N THR A 17 -22.20 5.91 14.75
CA THR A 17 -22.59 5.44 16.11
C THR A 17 -21.63 4.32 16.56
N SER A 18 -21.23 4.13 17.82
CA SER A 18 -21.04 4.95 19.03
C SER A 18 -20.33 4.04 20.06
N THR A 19 -19.53 4.65 20.94
CA THR A 19 -18.66 4.13 22.00
C THR A 19 -19.28 3.18 23.04
N SER A 20 -18.48 2.23 23.57
CA SER A 20 -18.44 1.89 25.02
C SER A 20 -17.15 1.17 25.43
N SER A 21 -16.46 1.72 26.44
CA SER A 21 -15.45 1.09 27.30
C SER A 21 -16.17 0.24 28.39
N GLN A 22 -15.63 -0.71 29.16
CA GLN A 22 -14.27 -1.10 29.56
C GLN A 22 -14.37 -2.44 30.36
N THR A 23 -13.20 -3.04 30.68
CA THR A 23 -12.82 -3.89 31.86
C THR A 23 -12.28 -5.32 31.62
N ILE A 24 -11.23 -5.58 32.41
CA ILE A 24 -10.32 -6.73 32.53
C ILE A 24 -10.92 -7.77 33.51
N ILE A 25 -10.66 -9.07 33.34
CA ILE A 25 -10.28 -10.05 34.39
C ILE A 25 -9.94 -11.40 33.72
N ALA A 26 -8.85 -12.02 34.18
CA ALA A 26 -8.37 -13.35 33.78
C ALA A 26 -8.91 -14.46 34.71
N SER A 27 -8.95 -15.69 34.18
CA SER A 27 -8.67 -17.00 34.84
C SER A 27 -9.67 -18.11 34.48
N GLU A 28 -9.09 -19.20 33.95
CA GLU A 28 -9.45 -20.63 34.00
C GLU A 28 -10.89 -21.05 34.32
N LYS A 29 -11.48 -21.95 33.52
CA LYS A 29 -11.31 -23.42 33.67
C LYS A 29 -12.14 -24.17 32.64
N SER A 30 -11.65 -25.35 32.34
CA SER A 30 -11.98 -26.34 31.33
C SER A 30 -13.30 -27.11 31.53
N GLU A 31 -13.71 -27.71 30.41
CA GLU A 31 -14.42 -28.99 30.21
C GLU A 31 -15.89 -29.00 29.75
N LEU A 32 -16.13 -29.99 28.87
CA LEU A 32 -17.38 -30.55 28.35
C LEU A 32 -17.98 -29.75 27.18
N LEU A 33 -17.97 -30.25 25.94
CA LEU A 33 -18.70 -31.45 25.52
C LEU A 33 -18.02 -32.16 24.34
N ILE A 34 -17.59 -33.39 24.63
CA ILE A 34 -17.40 -34.47 23.66
C ILE A 34 -18.78 -35.06 23.36
N THR A 35 -18.90 -35.70 22.18
CA THR A 35 -19.95 -36.64 21.72
C THR A 35 -20.97 -36.08 20.73
N LYS A 36 -20.65 -36.24 19.43
CA LYS A 36 -21.67 -36.66 18.46
C LYS A 36 -21.14 -37.92 17.77
N SER A 37 -21.87 -39.01 18.00
CA SER A 37 -21.57 -40.42 17.76
C SER A 37 -21.36 -40.79 16.29
N LEU A 38 -20.34 -41.61 16.01
CA LEU A 38 -20.32 -42.52 14.84
C LEU A 38 -20.74 -43.91 15.32
N SER A 39 -21.74 -44.50 14.66
CA SER A 39 -22.06 -45.92 14.79
C SER A 39 -21.55 -46.69 13.57
N GLU A 40 -20.72 -47.69 13.87
CA GLU A 40 -20.50 -48.97 13.15
C GLU A 40 -19.83 -48.95 11.77
N ALA A 41 -18.52 -49.29 11.76
CA ALA A 41 -17.95 -50.22 10.80
C ALA A 41 -16.73 -50.94 11.41
N THR A 42 -16.64 -52.23 11.12
CA THR A 42 -15.89 -53.29 11.80
C THR A 42 -14.38 -53.32 11.51
N ASN A 43 -13.60 -53.57 12.57
CA ASN A 43 -12.23 -54.11 12.68
C ASN A 43 -11.42 -54.38 11.39
N PHE A 44 -10.36 -53.58 11.16
CA PHE A 44 -9.13 -54.03 10.50
C PHE A 44 -7.93 -53.16 10.91
N GLY A 45 -6.99 -53.75 11.67
CA GLY A 45 -5.56 -53.39 11.66
C GLY A 45 -5.08 -52.12 12.37
N SER A 46 -4.27 -52.33 13.41
CA SER A 46 -3.29 -51.42 14.05
C SER A 46 -3.80 -50.06 14.56
N ASP A 47 -3.94 -50.00 15.88
CA ASP A 47 -4.08 -48.78 16.69
C ASP A 47 -2.84 -47.87 16.55
N LEU A 48 -2.81 -47.05 15.51
CA LEU A 48 -2.13 -45.76 15.54
C LEU A 48 -3.22 -44.71 15.50
N GLU A 49 -3.55 -44.14 16.67
CA GLU A 49 -4.41 -42.97 16.75
C GLU A 49 -3.83 -41.88 15.84
N TYR A 50 -4.52 -41.59 14.73
CA TYR A 50 -4.21 -40.43 13.90
C TYR A 50 -4.55 -39.17 14.70
N ILE A 51 -3.57 -38.63 15.40
CA ILE A 51 -3.64 -37.31 15.99
C ILE A 51 -3.36 -36.33 14.85
N PRO A 52 -4.36 -35.55 14.37
CA PRO A 52 -4.08 -34.52 13.39
C PRO A 52 -3.09 -33.56 14.03
N SER A 53 -1.86 -33.48 13.52
CA SER A 53 -0.89 -32.53 14.05
C SER A 53 -1.45 -31.13 13.79
N ILE A 54 -1.94 -30.47 14.84
CA ILE A 54 -2.35 -29.07 14.76
C ILE A 54 -1.06 -28.26 14.60
N GLN A 55 -0.62 -28.08 13.36
CA GLN A 55 0.52 -27.23 13.06
C GLN A 55 0.10 -25.79 13.35
N MET A 56 0.54 -25.27 14.50
CA MET A 56 0.41 -23.86 14.81
C MET A 56 1.17 -23.07 13.74
N LYS A 57 0.43 -22.38 12.86
CA LYS A 57 1.03 -21.56 11.81
C LYS A 57 1.83 -20.43 12.48
N ARG A 58 3.15 -20.42 12.26
CA ARG A 58 4.02 -19.34 12.73
C ARG A 58 3.59 -18.03 12.05
N PRO A 59 3.62 -16.88 12.76
CA PRO A 59 3.35 -15.60 12.13
C PRO A 59 4.41 -15.31 11.07
N LYS A 60 3.97 -14.92 9.88
CA LYS A 60 4.86 -14.53 8.77
C LYS A 60 5.50 -13.17 9.04
N ILE A 61 6.78 -13.03 8.68
CA ILE A 61 7.55 -11.80 8.81
C ILE A 61 7.06 -10.77 7.78
N ASN A 62 6.66 -9.59 8.24
CA ASN A 62 6.32 -8.49 7.34
C ASN A 62 7.57 -7.71 6.91
N ILE A 63 7.95 -7.87 5.64
CA ILE A 63 9.13 -7.20 5.07
C ILE A 63 8.79 -5.90 4.32
N LEU A 64 7.51 -5.61 4.07
CA LEU A 64 7.07 -4.46 3.28
C LEU A 64 6.93 -3.22 4.16
N THR A 65 8.06 -2.59 4.47
CA THR A 65 8.09 -1.34 5.23
C THR A 65 7.70 -0.14 4.36
N PRO A 66 7.19 0.97 4.95
CA PRO A 66 6.89 2.20 4.21
C PRO A 66 8.09 2.75 3.42
N GLU A 67 9.30 2.61 3.97
CA GLU A 67 10.55 3.03 3.32
C GLU A 67 10.83 2.21 2.06
N LEU A 68 10.70 0.88 2.14
CA LEU A 68 10.86 0.00 0.99
C LEU A 68 9.81 0.30 -0.08
N ILE A 69 8.55 0.47 0.32
CA ILE A 69 7.46 0.82 -0.60
C ILE A 69 7.73 2.16 -1.30
N SER A 70 8.15 3.18 -0.55
CA SER A 70 8.51 4.49 -1.09
C SER A 70 9.66 4.41 -2.09
N ALA A 71 10.67 3.59 -1.80
CA ALA A 71 11.81 3.37 -2.69
C ALA A 71 11.37 2.69 -4.00
N LEU A 72 10.51 1.68 -3.92
CA LEU A 72 9.95 0.99 -5.10
C LEU A 72 9.08 1.92 -5.95
N ASP A 73 8.25 2.76 -5.31
CA ASP A 73 7.43 3.77 -5.98
C ASP A 73 8.32 4.80 -6.70
N ARG A 74 9.32 5.35 -6.01
CA ARG A 74 10.25 6.34 -6.59
C ARG A 74 11.10 5.78 -7.73
N ALA A 75 11.49 4.51 -7.65
CA ALA A 75 12.24 3.83 -8.71
C ALA A 75 11.33 3.31 -9.84
N ASN A 76 10.02 3.62 -9.82
CA ASN A 76 9.02 3.15 -10.76
C ASN A 76 9.08 1.63 -11.02
N VAL A 77 9.27 0.85 -9.95
CA VAL A 77 9.39 -0.61 -10.04
C VAL A 77 7.99 -1.20 -10.06
N SER A 78 7.65 -2.01 -11.07
CA SER A 78 6.37 -2.73 -11.12
C SER A 78 6.25 -3.75 -9.98
N GLY A 79 5.03 -4.10 -9.55
CA GLY A 79 4.85 -5.10 -8.49
C GLY A 79 5.50 -6.46 -8.78
N ARG A 80 5.55 -6.83 -10.06
CA ARG A 80 6.24 -8.05 -10.52
C ARG A 80 7.76 -7.90 -10.45
N ASN A 81 8.30 -6.77 -10.91
CA ASN A 81 9.74 -6.52 -10.82
C ASN A 81 10.20 -6.39 -9.36
N ALA A 82 9.37 -5.82 -8.49
CA ALA A 82 9.64 -5.75 -7.05
C ALA A 82 9.79 -7.16 -6.45
N MET A 83 8.94 -8.11 -6.86
CA MET A 83 9.09 -9.52 -6.47
C MET A 83 10.44 -10.09 -6.90
N PHE A 84 10.81 -9.90 -8.17
CA PHE A 84 12.07 -10.38 -8.73
C PHE A 84 13.31 -9.74 -8.12
N ILE A 85 13.18 -8.54 -7.55
CA ILE A 85 14.27 -7.87 -6.83
C ILE A 85 14.34 -8.35 -5.38
N ILE A 86 13.21 -8.39 -4.68
CA ILE A 86 13.17 -8.67 -3.24
C ILE A 86 13.43 -10.14 -2.93
N ALA A 87 12.87 -11.08 -3.71
CA ALA A 87 13.04 -12.51 -3.47
C ALA A 87 14.51 -12.96 -3.42
N PRO A 88 15.38 -12.64 -4.40
CA PRO A 88 16.79 -13.02 -4.33
C PRO A 88 17.53 -12.31 -3.19
N ILE A 89 17.16 -11.07 -2.84
CA ILE A 89 17.74 -10.36 -1.69
C ILE A 89 17.41 -11.09 -0.38
N LEU A 90 16.18 -11.55 -0.19
CA LEU A 90 15.83 -12.34 0.99
C LEU A 90 16.65 -13.63 1.06
N THR A 91 16.80 -14.34 -0.07
CA THR A 91 17.60 -15.57 -0.10
C THR A 91 19.08 -15.31 0.17
N SER A 92 19.64 -14.20 -0.31
CA SER A 92 21.06 -13.87 -0.06
C SER A 92 21.33 -13.47 1.39
N VAL A 93 20.34 -12.89 2.06
CA VAL A 93 20.36 -12.58 3.50
C VAL A 93 20.08 -13.82 4.36
N GLY A 94 19.67 -14.94 3.77
CA GLY A 94 19.35 -16.19 4.48
C GLY A 94 17.93 -16.26 5.05
N ILE A 95 17.01 -15.42 4.55
CA ILE A 95 15.60 -15.43 4.92
C ILE A 95 14.82 -16.29 3.91
N ASN A 96 14.12 -17.32 4.40
CA ASN A 96 13.24 -18.11 3.54
C ASN A 96 12.03 -17.29 3.13
N ILE A 97 11.66 -17.36 1.85
CA ILE A 97 10.51 -16.62 1.30
C ILE A 97 9.20 -17.05 1.98
N GLU A 98 9.05 -18.34 2.29
CA GLU A 98 7.84 -18.90 2.93
C GLU A 98 7.57 -18.33 4.33
N ASP A 99 8.63 -17.93 5.03
CA ASP A 99 8.56 -17.33 6.36
C ASP A 99 8.15 -15.84 6.31
N THR A 100 8.03 -15.26 5.11
CA THR A 100 7.66 -13.85 4.90
C THR A 100 6.24 -13.68 4.35
N THR A 101 5.74 -12.44 4.40
CA THR A 101 4.48 -12.02 3.77
C THR A 101 4.61 -11.72 2.26
N LEU A 102 5.78 -11.95 1.67
CA LEU A 102 6.10 -11.59 0.30
C LEU A 102 5.21 -12.35 -0.70
N SER A 103 4.31 -11.61 -1.35
CA SER A 103 3.53 -12.09 -2.50
C SER A 103 3.18 -10.90 -3.39
N TYR A 104 2.87 -11.14 -4.67
CA TYR A 104 2.53 -10.06 -5.59
C TYR A 104 1.33 -9.25 -5.10
N SER A 105 0.29 -9.95 -4.63
CA SER A 105 -0.92 -9.31 -4.08
C SER A 105 -0.63 -8.57 -2.78
N THR A 106 0.27 -9.09 -1.90
CA THR A 106 0.69 -8.37 -0.69
C THR A 106 1.40 -7.07 -1.05
N ILE A 107 2.32 -7.08 -2.02
CA ILE A 107 3.03 -5.87 -2.50
C ILE A 107 2.01 -4.86 -3.01
N GLN A 108 1.11 -5.29 -3.90
CA GLN A 108 0.11 -4.41 -4.50
C GLN A 108 -0.80 -3.78 -3.43
N ARG A 109 -1.33 -4.60 -2.50
CA ARG A 109 -2.19 -4.11 -1.42
C ARG A 109 -1.46 -3.13 -0.51
N THR A 110 -0.22 -3.43 -0.15
CA THR A 110 0.59 -2.57 0.72
C THR A 110 0.91 -1.23 0.04
N ARG A 111 1.22 -1.22 -1.26
CA ARG A 111 1.37 0.02 -2.04
C ARG A 111 0.08 0.84 -2.07
N MET A 112 -1.07 0.21 -2.30
CA MET A 112 -2.35 0.92 -2.28
C MET A 112 -2.66 1.54 -0.92
N MET A 113 -2.43 0.80 0.17
CA MET A 113 -2.61 1.33 1.53
C MET A 113 -1.65 2.48 1.80
N PHE A 114 -0.36 2.32 1.50
CA PHE A 114 0.64 3.38 1.67
C PHE A 114 0.28 4.65 0.87
N ARG A 115 -0.12 4.52 -0.39
CA ARG A 115 -0.55 5.67 -1.22
C ARG A 115 -1.80 6.34 -0.68
N LYS A 116 -2.75 5.56 -0.14
CA LYS A 116 -3.95 6.09 0.51
C LYS A 116 -3.59 6.87 1.77
N ASP A 117 -2.72 6.32 2.61
CA ASP A 117 -2.27 6.95 3.84
C ASP A 117 -1.49 8.24 3.55
N LEU A 118 -0.63 8.22 2.52
CA LEU A 118 0.09 9.39 2.03
C LEU A 118 -0.87 10.48 1.51
N ALA A 119 -1.87 10.10 0.73
CA ALA A 119 -2.90 11.04 0.26
C ALA A 119 -3.73 11.62 1.41
N GLN A 120 -4.04 10.82 2.43
CA GLN A 120 -4.75 11.29 3.61
C GLN A 120 -3.87 12.24 4.46
N GLY A 121 -2.58 11.93 4.59
CA GLY A 121 -1.60 12.83 5.22
C GLY A 121 -1.55 14.18 4.50
N LEU A 122 -1.36 14.18 3.18
CA LEU A 122 -1.38 15.41 2.36
C LEU A 122 -2.68 16.20 2.52
N LYS A 123 -3.82 15.52 2.57
CA LYS A 123 -5.13 16.16 2.78
C LYS A 123 -5.25 16.80 4.17
N ASN A 124 -4.67 16.19 5.20
CA ASN A 124 -4.70 16.74 6.56
C ASN A 124 -3.73 17.90 6.73
N ASP A 125 -2.55 17.81 6.10
CA ASP A 125 -1.52 18.84 6.13
C ASP A 125 -1.96 20.10 5.37
N PHE A 126 -2.75 19.92 4.31
CA PHE A 126 -3.32 21.02 3.57
C PHE A 126 -4.63 21.48 4.22
N LYS A 127 -4.79 22.79 4.42
CA LYS A 127 -6.05 23.34 4.95
C LYS A 127 -7.21 22.89 4.05
N THR A 128 -8.18 22.20 4.65
CA THR A 128 -9.36 21.73 3.93
C THR A 128 -10.15 22.93 3.45
N HIS A 129 -10.38 22.97 2.15
CA HIS A 129 -11.05 24.06 1.45
C HIS A 129 -12.07 23.49 0.46
N ASP A 130 -13.08 24.28 0.13
CA ASP A 130 -14.16 23.85 -0.77
C ASP A 130 -13.73 23.74 -2.24
N LYS A 131 -12.62 24.42 -2.61
CA LYS A 131 -12.15 24.54 -3.98
C LYS A 131 -10.63 24.48 -4.06
N TYR A 132 -10.15 23.70 -5.01
CA TYR A 132 -8.73 23.58 -5.36
C TYR A 132 -8.56 23.89 -6.84
N VAL A 133 -7.45 24.54 -7.19
CA VAL A 133 -6.99 24.73 -8.57
C VAL A 133 -5.66 24.01 -8.71
N MET A 134 -5.59 23.04 -9.60
CA MET A 134 -4.34 22.35 -9.93
C MET A 134 -3.74 22.98 -11.19
N HIS A 135 -2.52 23.50 -11.07
CA HIS A 135 -1.74 24.04 -12.17
C HIS A 135 -0.56 23.11 -12.46
N TRP A 136 -0.46 22.67 -13.71
CA TRP A 136 0.61 21.80 -14.18
C TRP A 136 0.98 22.26 -15.58
N ASP A 137 2.17 22.84 -15.71
CA ASP A 137 2.67 23.38 -16.96
C ASP A 137 4.13 23.00 -17.11
N GLY A 138 4.52 22.55 -18.31
CA GLY A 138 5.87 22.09 -18.58
C GLY A 138 6.86 23.24 -18.51
N LYS A 139 8.01 23.02 -17.86
CA LYS A 139 9.09 24.00 -17.75
C LYS A 139 10.45 23.35 -18.00
N ILE A 140 11.23 23.99 -18.86
CA ILE A 140 12.61 23.61 -19.11
C ILE A 140 13.49 24.12 -17.94
N LEU A 141 14.17 23.21 -17.25
CA LEU A 141 15.03 23.52 -16.10
C LEU A 141 16.36 22.77 -16.22
N GLN A 142 17.42 23.27 -15.57
CA GLN A 142 18.68 22.53 -15.50
C GLN A 142 18.51 21.22 -14.73
N ASP A 143 19.19 20.17 -15.16
CA ASP A 143 19.22 18.91 -14.43
C ASP A 143 19.99 19.04 -13.11
N ILE A 144 19.61 18.26 -12.11
CA ILE A 144 20.22 18.29 -10.77
C ILE A 144 21.71 17.90 -10.85
N THR A 145 22.05 16.99 -11.77
CA THR A 145 23.42 16.53 -12.03
C THR A 145 24.22 17.46 -12.95
N GLY A 146 23.61 18.54 -13.45
CA GLY A 146 24.27 19.60 -14.21
C GLY A 146 24.49 19.35 -15.72
N SER A 147 24.79 20.44 -16.42
CA SER A 147 25.06 20.64 -17.86
C SER A 147 23.90 20.52 -18.87
N LYS A 148 22.88 19.70 -18.60
CA LYS A 148 21.76 19.50 -19.54
C LYS A 148 20.49 20.20 -19.06
N SER A 149 19.81 20.85 -20.00
CA SER A 149 18.44 21.31 -19.80
C SER A 149 17.50 20.14 -19.98
N VAL A 150 16.54 19.97 -19.06
CA VAL A 150 15.57 18.88 -19.07
C VAL A 150 14.17 19.45 -18.91
N ASP A 151 13.21 18.82 -19.56
CA ASP A 151 11.81 19.15 -19.34
C ASP A 151 11.39 18.68 -17.95
N ARG A 152 10.64 19.51 -17.25
CA ARG A 152 10.08 19.21 -15.94
C ARG A 152 8.63 19.65 -15.88
N LEU A 153 7.83 18.98 -15.05
CA LEU A 153 6.42 19.29 -14.90
C LEU A 153 6.12 19.70 -13.45
N PRO A 154 6.30 20.97 -13.09
CA PRO A 154 5.81 21.50 -11.82
C PRO A 154 4.32 21.22 -11.65
N ILE A 155 3.94 20.64 -10.52
CA ILE A 155 2.55 20.39 -10.14
C ILE A 155 2.24 21.25 -8.91
N LEU A 156 1.42 22.27 -9.09
CA LEU A 156 1.04 23.24 -8.07
C LEU A 156 -0.44 23.06 -7.71
N LEU A 157 -0.71 23.08 -6.41
CA LEU A 157 -2.05 23.08 -5.86
C LEU A 157 -2.32 24.42 -5.18
N THR A 158 -3.28 25.17 -5.70
CA THR A 158 -3.67 26.47 -5.15
C THR A 158 -5.06 26.40 -4.54
N ALA A 159 -5.22 26.86 -3.30
CA ALA A 159 -6.50 27.04 -2.63
C ALA A 159 -6.48 28.29 -1.75
N PHE A 160 -7.50 29.15 -1.89
CA PHE A 160 -7.68 30.34 -1.05
C PHE A 160 -6.43 31.25 -0.95
N GLY A 161 -5.71 31.42 -2.07
CA GLY A 161 -4.48 32.23 -2.13
C GLY A 161 -3.24 31.55 -1.55
N ILE A 162 -3.32 30.30 -1.12
CA ILE A 162 -2.19 29.47 -0.70
C ILE A 162 -1.82 28.53 -1.84
N GLU A 163 -0.54 28.51 -2.20
CA GLU A 163 0.01 27.60 -3.21
C GLU A 163 0.93 26.57 -2.53
N GLN A 164 0.78 25.30 -2.90
CA GLN A 164 1.68 24.23 -2.51
C GLN A 164 2.21 23.51 -3.76
N LEU A 165 3.53 23.41 -3.85
CA LEU A 165 4.20 22.60 -4.85
C LEU A 165 4.15 21.13 -4.41
N LEU A 166 3.44 20.30 -5.18
CA LEU A 166 3.31 18.86 -4.92
C LEU A 166 4.52 18.08 -5.47
N GLY A 167 5.12 18.56 -6.56
CA GLY A 167 6.27 17.92 -7.17
C GLY A 167 6.76 18.63 -8.42
N VAL A 168 7.96 18.23 -8.86
CA VAL A 168 8.58 18.69 -10.12
C VAL A 168 9.24 17.49 -10.84
N PRO A 169 8.45 16.49 -11.25
CA PRO A 169 8.98 15.33 -11.98
C PRO A 169 9.73 15.76 -13.24
N LYS A 170 10.80 15.02 -13.54
CA LYS A 170 11.59 15.16 -14.76
C LYS A 170 10.89 14.41 -15.90
N MET A 171 10.93 14.97 -17.09
CA MET A 171 10.36 14.41 -18.31
C MET A 171 11.44 14.31 -19.39
N ASP A 172 11.30 13.34 -20.28
CA ASP A 172 12.18 13.21 -21.45
C ASP A 172 11.89 14.30 -22.49
N SER A 173 10.63 14.74 -22.60
CA SER A 173 10.22 15.90 -23.39
C SER A 173 8.88 16.47 -22.91
N GLY A 174 8.53 17.68 -23.35
CA GLY A 174 7.25 18.34 -23.05
C GLY A 174 6.01 17.79 -23.78
N THR A 175 6.07 16.61 -24.42
CA THR A 175 4.91 16.01 -25.11
C THR A 175 3.81 15.59 -24.12
N ALA A 176 2.56 15.53 -24.59
CA ALA A 176 1.43 15.13 -23.75
C ALA A 176 1.61 13.72 -23.13
N GLU A 177 2.18 12.78 -23.90
CA GLU A 177 2.49 11.42 -23.42
C GLU A 177 3.48 11.44 -22.25
N ASN A 178 4.56 12.21 -22.38
CA ASN A 178 5.56 12.33 -21.34
C ASN A 178 5.05 13.09 -20.11
N GLN A 179 4.15 14.07 -20.29
CA GLN A 179 3.48 14.75 -19.18
C GLN A 179 2.59 13.79 -18.37
N ILE A 180 1.85 12.90 -19.03
CA ILE A 180 1.03 11.89 -18.34
C ILE A 180 1.93 10.89 -17.61
N SER A 181 2.97 10.39 -18.28
CA SER A 181 3.93 9.43 -17.71
C SER A 181 4.65 9.98 -16.48
N ALA A 182 4.92 11.29 -16.44
CA ALA A 182 5.61 11.93 -15.34
C ALA A 182 4.81 12.03 -14.03
N ILE A 183 3.48 11.88 -14.12
CA ILE A 183 2.56 11.93 -12.97
C ILE A 183 2.25 10.51 -12.43
N LEU A 184 2.41 9.48 -13.27
CA LEU A 184 2.05 8.08 -12.98
C LEU A 184 3.16 7.29 -12.28
#